data_AF-T0Q345-F1
#
_entry.id   AF-T0Q345-F1
#
_cell.length_a   1.000
_cell.length_b   1.000
_cell.length_c   1.000
_cell.angle_alpha   90.00
_cell.angle_beta   90.00
_cell.angle_gamma   90.00
#
_symmetry.space_group_name_H-M   'P 1'
#
loop_
_entity.id
_entity.type
_entity.pdbx_description
1 polymer ?
#
loop_
_entity_poly.entity_id
_entity_poly.type
_entity_poly.pdbx_seq_one_letter_code
_entity_poly.pdbx_strand_id
1 'polypeptide(L)'
;MAEPPVAKASSTTNLNKQANLVAKEDRQVGAVTSATYLTYFASSGWNGYLVLATITITFSVAQTGLSFMDWFMGYWSSTPSMLQSTAAPYIYLGIAVVSVLMVWGRSWYTLVLAVQCSKHLHQRLFAKVVHAPINTFFDVTPIGRILNRFSSDLDQVDGQLPFFGLMTLQFLFQILAIVVVCAISSPFILLVYLPLALLFYKIQVYYNKTSAELKRMDSTTRSPVLNVIAETINGLSTIRAFGMRSVFAAKGRAALDYNQRFFLVYRLATRWLQMRLDWLSAAIIAGVAFLVVAAESWLELLSPVS
;
A
#
# COMPACT_ATOMS: atom_id res chain seq x y z
N MET A 1 18.43 -36.58 63.28
CA MET A 1 17.34 -35.71 62.78
C MET A 1 17.50 -35.64 61.28
N ALA A 2 16.76 -36.49 60.55
CA ALA A 2 16.90 -36.65 59.11
C ALA A 2 15.64 -36.09 58.44
N GLU A 3 15.79 -35.06 57.60
CA GLU A 3 14.72 -34.54 56.75
C GLU A 3 14.62 -35.38 55.46
N PRO A 4 13.40 -35.65 54.95
CA PRO A 4 13.22 -36.29 53.66
C PRO A 4 13.27 -35.26 52.52
N PRO A 5 13.65 -35.67 51.29
CA PRO A 5 13.62 -34.77 50.15
C PRO A 5 12.18 -34.56 49.65
N VAL A 6 11.79 -33.30 49.55
CA VAL A 6 10.52 -32.85 48.95
C VAL A 6 10.53 -33.17 47.45
N ALA A 7 9.57 -33.97 47.01
CA ALA A 7 9.32 -34.28 45.60
C ALA A 7 8.97 -33.00 44.83
N LYS A 8 9.74 -32.71 43.77
CA LYS A 8 9.52 -31.58 42.86
C LYS A 8 8.18 -31.73 42.12
N ALA A 9 7.43 -30.63 42.12
CA ALA A 9 6.25 -30.38 41.31
C ALA A 9 6.53 -30.60 39.81
N SER A 10 6.15 -31.77 39.29
CA SER A 10 6.13 -32.10 37.86
C SER A 10 4.72 -32.15 37.28
N SER A 11 3.68 -31.92 38.10
CA SER A 11 2.27 -32.04 37.70
C SER A 11 1.63 -30.73 37.20
N THR A 12 2.17 -29.56 37.54
CA THR A 12 1.56 -28.26 37.17
C THR A 12 1.84 -27.83 35.72
N THR A 13 2.87 -28.38 35.06
CA THR A 13 3.19 -28.01 33.66
C THR A 13 2.28 -28.72 32.65
N ASN A 14 1.70 -29.86 33.00
CA ASN A 14 0.86 -30.65 32.07
C ASN A 14 -0.62 -30.22 32.07
N LEU A 15 -1.13 -29.68 33.18
CA LEU A 15 -2.54 -29.22 33.27
C LEU A 15 -2.81 -27.97 32.41
N ASN A 16 -1.83 -27.08 32.24
CA ASN A 16 -1.98 -25.88 31.42
C ASN A 16 -1.89 -26.13 29.90
N LYS A 17 -1.44 -27.31 29.45
CA LYS A 17 -1.42 -27.68 28.03
C LYS A 17 -2.76 -28.20 27.51
N GLN A 18 -3.59 -28.79 28.38
CA GLN A 18 -4.91 -29.31 28.01
C GLN A 18 -6.02 -28.24 28.02
N ALA A 19 -5.81 -27.09 28.69
CA ALA A 19 -6.84 -26.07 28.85
C ALA A 19 -6.97 -25.07 27.67
N ASN A 20 -6.05 -25.09 26.69
CA ASN A 20 -6.14 -24.26 25.48
C ASN A 20 -6.23 -25.15 24.23
N LEU A 21 -7.39 -25.76 24.01
CA LEU A 21 -7.72 -26.46 22.75
C LEU A 21 -7.77 -25.50 21.55
N VAL A 22 -7.88 -24.20 21.80
CA VAL A 22 -7.89 -23.17 20.76
C VAL A 22 -6.46 -22.75 20.44
N ALA A 23 -6.01 -23.04 19.21
CA ALA A 23 -4.72 -22.58 18.72
C ALA A 23 -4.65 -21.05 18.74
N LYS A 24 -3.59 -20.49 19.35
CA LYS A 24 -3.29 -19.05 19.30
C LYS A 24 -3.19 -18.59 17.85
N GLU A 25 -3.69 -17.38 17.59
CA GLU A 25 -3.77 -16.83 16.23
C GLU A 25 -2.38 -16.68 15.60
N ASP A 26 -2.25 -17.14 14.36
CA ASP A 26 -0.99 -17.13 13.63
C ASP A 26 -0.60 -15.68 13.31
N ARG A 27 0.57 -15.25 13.80
CA ARG A 27 1.04 -13.87 13.69
C ARG A 27 2.43 -13.86 13.11
N GLN A 28 2.55 -13.48 11.84
CA GLN A 28 3.86 -13.13 11.28
C GLN A 28 4.27 -11.73 11.74
N VAL A 29 5.47 -11.62 12.29
CA VAL A 29 6.09 -10.36 12.71
C VAL A 29 7.26 -10.10 11.77
N GLY A 30 7.19 -9.04 10.97
CA GLY A 30 8.26 -8.66 10.04
C GLY A 30 7.75 -8.15 8.70
N ALA A 31 8.68 -7.86 7.80
CA ALA A 31 8.38 -7.51 6.41
C ALA A 31 7.88 -8.74 5.64
N VAL A 32 6.98 -8.53 4.68
CA VAL A 32 6.43 -9.60 3.83
C VAL A 32 7.52 -10.06 2.85
N THR A 33 7.75 -11.37 2.77
CA THR A 33 8.75 -11.96 1.87
C THR A 33 8.31 -11.84 0.41
N SER A 34 9.25 -11.58 -0.51
CA SER A 34 8.99 -11.55 -1.96
C SER A 34 8.34 -12.85 -2.48
N ALA A 35 8.59 -13.97 -1.82
CA ALA A 35 7.95 -15.27 -2.08
C ALA A 35 6.42 -15.23 -1.92
N THR A 36 5.89 -14.42 -1.00
CA THR A 36 4.45 -14.27 -0.79
C THR A 36 3.80 -13.56 -1.97
N TYR A 37 4.44 -12.51 -2.50
CA TYR A 37 3.98 -11.84 -3.72
C TYR A 37 4.01 -12.79 -4.93
N LEU A 38 5.08 -13.59 -5.06
CA LEU A 38 5.17 -14.57 -6.13
C LEU A 38 4.07 -15.65 -6.02
N THR A 39 3.74 -16.08 -4.80
CA THR A 39 2.66 -17.06 -4.54
C THR A 39 1.29 -16.47 -4.88
N TYR A 40 1.08 -15.18 -4.62
CA TYR A 40 -0.13 -14.47 -5.03
C TYR A 40 -0.28 -14.49 -6.57
N PHE A 41 0.75 -14.06 -7.32
CA PHE A 41 0.69 -14.08 -8.79
C PHE A 41 0.63 -15.49 -9.39
N ALA A 42 1.27 -16.49 -8.76
CA ALA A 42 1.17 -17.89 -9.14
C ALA A 42 -0.23 -18.48 -8.88
N SER A 43 -1.07 -17.81 -8.09
CA SER A 43 -2.45 -18.21 -7.88
C SER A 43 -3.35 -17.90 -9.09
N SER A 44 -2.89 -17.11 -10.07
CA SER A 44 -3.58 -16.92 -11.36
C SER A 44 -3.78 -18.21 -12.17
N GLY A 45 -3.04 -19.29 -11.86
CA GLY A 45 -3.06 -20.55 -12.60
C GLY A 45 -1.89 -20.70 -13.59
N TRP A 46 -1.11 -19.64 -13.80
CA TRP A 46 0.13 -19.65 -14.58
C TRP A 46 1.35 -19.57 -13.65
N ASN A 47 2.55 -19.80 -14.21
CA ASN A 47 3.79 -19.58 -13.47
C ASN A 47 3.88 -18.11 -13.02
N GLY A 48 4.04 -17.87 -11.71
CA GLY A 48 4.05 -16.52 -11.14
C GLY A 48 5.11 -15.60 -11.74
N TYR A 49 6.26 -16.14 -12.16
CA TYR A 49 7.30 -15.35 -12.83
C TYR A 49 6.86 -14.85 -14.21
N LEU A 50 6.10 -15.67 -14.96
CA LEU A 50 5.58 -15.27 -16.27
C LEU A 50 4.55 -14.15 -16.12
N VAL A 51 3.65 -14.26 -15.14
CA VAL A 51 2.64 -13.23 -14.86
C VAL A 51 3.28 -11.91 -14.44
N LEU A 52 4.33 -11.98 -13.60
CA LEU A 52 5.08 -10.78 -13.24
C LEU A 52 5.76 -10.16 -14.47
N ALA A 53 6.35 -10.98 -15.34
CA ALA A 53 6.97 -10.52 -16.58
C ALA A 53 5.94 -9.83 -17.50
N THR A 54 4.75 -10.41 -17.72
CA THR A 54 3.71 -9.78 -18.55
C THR A 54 3.21 -8.45 -17.98
N ILE A 55 3.04 -8.36 -16.64
CA ILE A 55 2.71 -7.09 -15.97
C ILE A 55 3.83 -6.07 -16.21
N THR A 56 5.09 -6.43 -15.99
CA THR A 56 6.20 -5.48 -16.20
C THR A 56 6.31 -5.02 -17.64
N ILE A 57 6.10 -5.91 -18.63
CA ILE A 57 6.15 -5.57 -20.05
C ILE A 57 4.99 -4.61 -20.41
N THR A 58 3.76 -4.93 -20.02
CA THR A 58 2.58 -4.10 -20.34
C THR A 58 2.66 -2.71 -19.70
N PHE A 59 3.15 -2.61 -18.47
CA PHE A 59 3.42 -1.31 -17.83
C PHE A 59 4.56 -0.55 -18.51
N SER A 60 5.65 -1.23 -18.88
CA SER A 60 6.77 -0.60 -19.60
C SER A 60 6.32 -0.04 -20.95
N VAL A 61 5.61 -0.82 -21.76
CA VAL A 61 5.13 -0.39 -23.08
C VAL A 61 4.20 0.81 -22.97
N ALA A 62 3.22 0.77 -22.06
CA ALA A 62 2.30 1.90 -21.88
C ALA A 62 3.02 3.15 -21.38
N GLN A 63 3.98 3.00 -20.46
CA GLN A 63 4.74 4.11 -19.93
C GLN A 63 5.67 4.73 -20.99
N THR A 64 6.30 3.92 -21.84
CA THR A 64 7.07 4.41 -22.99
C THR A 64 6.19 5.17 -23.97
N GLY A 65 4.95 4.71 -24.22
CA GLY A 65 3.99 5.43 -25.05
C GLY A 65 3.67 6.83 -24.50
N LEU A 66 3.44 6.94 -23.19
CA LEU A 66 3.23 8.23 -22.52
C LEU A 66 4.46 9.14 -22.61
N SER A 67 5.66 8.61 -22.31
CA SER A 67 6.90 9.39 -22.42
C SER A 67 7.19 9.82 -23.86
N PHE A 68 6.82 9.02 -24.85
CA PHE A 68 6.91 9.38 -26.26
C PHE A 68 5.94 10.51 -26.64
N MET A 69 4.72 10.50 -26.08
CA MET A 69 3.75 11.59 -26.24
C MET A 69 4.31 12.92 -25.71
N ASP A 70 4.89 12.92 -24.51
CA ASP A 70 5.49 14.12 -23.89
C ASP A 70 6.70 14.62 -24.70
N TRP A 71 7.54 13.69 -25.17
CA TRP A 71 8.69 14.02 -26.02
C TRP A 71 8.26 14.63 -27.36
N PHE A 72 7.24 14.06 -28.02
CA PHE A 72 6.71 14.59 -29.28
C PHE A 72 6.14 15.99 -29.10
N MET A 73 5.48 16.28 -27.97
CA MET A 73 5.02 17.63 -27.64
C MET A 73 6.19 18.62 -27.56
N GLY A 74 7.28 18.24 -26.89
CA GLY A 74 8.50 19.03 -26.84
C GLY A 74 9.08 19.29 -28.24
N TYR A 75 9.20 18.25 -29.06
CA TYR A 75 9.71 18.35 -30.43
C TYR A 75 8.82 19.22 -31.34
N TRP A 76 7.51 19.11 -31.21
CA TRP A 76 6.55 19.94 -31.94
C TRP A 76 6.70 21.41 -31.56
N SER A 77 6.90 21.71 -30.27
CA SER A 77 7.07 23.09 -29.78
C SER A 77 8.39 23.74 -30.22
N SER A 78 9.46 22.96 -30.42
CA SER A 78 10.79 23.47 -30.78
C SER A 78 11.02 23.61 -32.29
N THR A 79 10.12 23.11 -33.13
CA THR A 79 10.35 23.01 -34.59
C THR A 79 9.44 23.97 -35.36
N PRO A 80 9.96 25.10 -35.88
CA PRO A 80 9.16 26.14 -36.56
C PRO A 80 8.34 25.61 -37.75
N SER A 81 8.88 24.64 -38.50
CA SER A 81 8.19 24.04 -39.64
C SER A 81 6.98 23.19 -39.25
N MET A 82 6.97 22.60 -38.06
CA MET A 82 5.83 21.83 -37.56
C MET A 82 4.76 22.70 -36.92
N LEU A 83 5.12 23.87 -36.39
CA LEU A 83 4.18 24.86 -35.86
C LEU A 83 3.24 25.42 -36.93
N GLN A 84 3.72 25.54 -38.18
CA GLN A 84 2.92 26.01 -39.31
C GLN A 84 2.11 24.88 -39.99
N SER A 85 2.38 23.63 -39.64
CA SER A 85 1.71 22.46 -40.24
C SER A 85 0.39 22.16 -39.56
N THR A 86 -0.68 22.02 -40.35
CA THR A 86 -1.99 21.56 -39.87
C THR A 86 -2.00 20.07 -39.51
N ALA A 87 -0.99 19.29 -39.94
CA ALA A 87 -0.92 17.85 -39.70
C ALA A 87 -0.37 17.49 -38.30
N ALA A 88 0.50 18.33 -37.74
CA ALA A 88 1.12 18.12 -36.42
C ALA A 88 0.12 17.88 -35.27
N PRO A 89 -0.97 18.67 -35.11
CA PRO A 89 -1.96 18.40 -34.06
C PRO A 89 -2.72 17.09 -34.25
N TYR A 90 -2.98 16.65 -35.49
CA TYR A 90 -3.62 15.36 -35.76
C TYR A 90 -2.70 14.17 -35.43
N ILE A 91 -1.40 14.31 -35.69
CA ILE A 91 -0.40 13.30 -35.30
C ILE A 91 -0.35 13.19 -33.78
N TYR A 92 -0.29 14.32 -33.06
CA TYR A 92 -0.33 14.34 -31.60
C TYR A 92 -1.60 13.70 -31.06
N LEU A 93 -2.77 14.01 -31.63
CA LEU A 93 -4.04 13.40 -31.25
C LEU A 93 -4.00 11.87 -31.44
N GLY A 94 -3.44 11.38 -32.55
CA GLY A 94 -3.25 9.96 -32.80
C GLY A 94 -2.39 9.28 -31.73
N ILE A 95 -1.25 9.89 -31.38
CA ILE A 95 -0.36 9.39 -30.32
C ILE A 95 -1.08 9.38 -28.96
N ALA A 96 -1.83 10.44 -28.65
CA ALA A 96 -2.59 10.56 -27.40
C ALA A 96 -3.66 9.47 -27.29
N VAL A 97 -4.45 9.24 -28.35
CA VAL A 97 -5.48 8.18 -28.38
C VAL A 97 -4.86 6.80 -28.18
N VAL A 98 -3.77 6.49 -28.89
CA VAL A 98 -3.06 5.21 -28.73
C VAL A 98 -2.54 5.04 -27.30
N SER A 99 -1.95 6.10 -26.72
CA SER A 99 -1.42 6.08 -25.36
C SER A 99 -2.53 5.85 -24.31
N VAL A 100 -3.68 6.51 -24.48
CA VAL A 100 -4.86 6.31 -23.62
C VAL A 100 -5.37 4.87 -23.72
N LEU A 101 -5.47 4.32 -24.93
CA LEU A 101 -5.88 2.93 -25.15
C LEU A 101 -4.89 1.94 -24.52
N MET A 102 -3.58 2.20 -24.60
CA MET A 102 -2.55 1.38 -23.94
C MET A 102 -2.70 1.42 -22.42
N VAL A 103 -2.89 2.61 -21.83
CA VAL A 103 -3.09 2.80 -20.38
C VAL A 103 -4.36 2.09 -19.91
N TRP A 104 -5.44 2.22 -20.65
CA TRP A 104 -6.70 1.52 -20.37
C TRP A 104 -6.51 0.00 -20.47
N GLY A 105 -5.88 -0.47 -21.55
CA GLY A 105 -5.61 -1.88 -21.81
C GLY A 105 -4.78 -2.55 -20.72
N ARG A 106 -3.67 -1.93 -20.29
CA ARG A 106 -2.85 -2.49 -19.19
C ARG A 106 -3.60 -2.52 -17.86
N SER A 107 -4.45 -1.52 -17.60
CA SER A 107 -5.21 -1.41 -16.34
C SER A 107 -6.29 -2.47 -16.30
N TRP A 108 -7.01 -2.63 -17.41
CA TRP A 108 -7.98 -3.70 -17.61
C TRP A 108 -7.35 -5.08 -17.47
N TYR A 109 -6.24 -5.33 -18.17
CA TYR A 109 -5.50 -6.59 -18.10
C TYR A 109 -5.11 -6.98 -16.67
N THR A 110 -4.53 -6.03 -15.93
CA THR A 110 -4.07 -6.28 -14.55
C THR A 110 -5.25 -6.52 -13.60
N LEU A 111 -6.38 -5.82 -13.79
CA LEU A 111 -7.59 -6.03 -13.00
C LEU A 111 -8.20 -7.41 -13.26
N VAL A 112 -8.25 -7.83 -14.53
CA VAL A 112 -8.70 -9.18 -14.90
C VAL A 112 -7.81 -10.25 -14.27
N LEU A 113 -6.49 -10.07 -14.29
CA LEU A 113 -5.55 -10.97 -13.60
C LEU A 113 -5.80 -11.03 -12.08
N ALA A 114 -6.03 -9.89 -11.44
CA ALA A 114 -6.31 -9.83 -10.01
C ALA A 114 -7.60 -10.59 -9.65
N VAL A 115 -8.66 -10.42 -10.44
CA VAL A 115 -9.91 -11.17 -10.28
C VAL A 115 -9.69 -12.68 -10.47
N GLN A 116 -8.86 -13.09 -11.44
CA GLN A 116 -8.52 -14.51 -11.62
C GLN A 116 -7.75 -15.06 -10.42
N CYS A 117 -6.77 -14.31 -9.89
CA CYS A 117 -6.02 -14.70 -8.69
C CYS A 117 -6.95 -14.86 -7.49
N SER A 118 -7.86 -13.91 -7.28
CA SER A 118 -8.90 -13.96 -6.24
C SER A 118 -9.76 -15.22 -6.35
N LYS A 119 -10.34 -15.49 -7.53
CA LYS A 119 -11.20 -16.66 -7.77
C LYS A 119 -10.49 -17.97 -7.48
N HIS A 120 -9.26 -18.13 -7.97
CA HIS A 120 -8.47 -19.34 -7.71
C HIS A 120 -8.04 -19.46 -6.25
N LEU A 121 -7.69 -18.35 -5.59
CA LEU A 121 -7.36 -18.36 -4.17
C LEU A 121 -8.57 -18.78 -3.33
N HIS A 122 -9.75 -18.20 -3.62
CA HIS A 122 -11.01 -18.60 -2.98
C HIS A 122 -11.31 -20.09 -3.19
N GLN A 123 -11.22 -20.58 -4.44
CA GLN A 123 -11.48 -21.99 -4.75
C GLN A 123 -10.49 -22.94 -4.05
N ARG A 124 -9.20 -22.59 -4.04
CA ARG A 124 -8.17 -23.37 -3.33
C ARG A 124 -8.41 -23.38 -1.83
N LEU A 125 -8.73 -22.23 -1.24
CA LEU A 125 -9.04 -22.11 0.18
C LEU A 125 -10.28 -22.94 0.53
N PHE A 126 -11.35 -22.80 -0.25
CA PHE A 126 -12.58 -23.58 -0.08
C PHE A 126 -12.35 -25.08 -0.15
N ALA A 127 -11.66 -25.55 -1.21
CA ALA A 127 -11.34 -26.96 -1.37
C ALA A 127 -10.50 -27.49 -0.19
N LYS A 128 -9.50 -26.74 0.28
CA LYS A 128 -8.66 -27.14 1.42
C LYS A 128 -9.45 -27.22 2.73
N VAL A 129 -10.37 -26.29 2.97
CA VAL A 129 -11.19 -26.28 4.19
C VAL A 129 -12.19 -27.45 4.18
N VAL A 130 -12.85 -27.73 3.06
CA VAL A 130 -13.82 -28.84 2.96
C VAL A 130 -13.14 -30.21 3.15
N HIS A 131 -11.90 -30.38 2.70
CA HIS A 131 -11.14 -31.63 2.87
C HIS A 131 -10.36 -31.69 4.19
N ALA A 132 -10.47 -30.69 5.06
CA ALA A 132 -9.74 -30.68 6.32
C ALA A 132 -10.33 -31.69 7.32
N PRO A 133 -9.50 -32.37 8.12
CA PRO A 133 -9.97 -33.36 9.08
C PRO A 133 -10.73 -32.70 10.25
N ILE A 134 -11.87 -33.27 10.63
CA ILE A 134 -12.74 -32.76 11.71
C ILE A 134 -11.97 -32.64 13.03
N ASN A 135 -11.35 -33.74 13.46
CA ASN A 135 -10.67 -33.86 14.76
C ASN A 135 -9.44 -32.96 14.96
N THR A 136 -8.77 -32.55 13.87
CA THR A 136 -7.48 -31.84 13.96
C THR A 136 -7.59 -30.38 13.53
N PHE A 137 -8.53 -30.07 12.63
CA PHE A 137 -8.71 -28.71 12.12
C PHE A 137 -9.96 -28.04 12.70
N PHE A 138 -11.13 -28.68 12.59
CA PHE A 138 -12.40 -28.06 13.00
C PHE A 138 -12.59 -28.01 14.52
N ASP A 139 -12.09 -29.00 15.26
CA ASP A 139 -12.18 -29.02 16.73
C ASP A 139 -11.18 -28.04 17.40
N VAL A 140 -10.09 -27.71 16.71
CA VAL A 140 -8.99 -26.86 17.22
C VAL A 140 -9.13 -25.40 16.75
N THR A 141 -9.76 -25.18 15.59
CA THR A 141 -9.87 -23.86 14.95
C THR A 141 -11.24 -23.25 15.21
N PRO A 142 -11.33 -22.06 15.85
CA PRO A 142 -12.61 -21.40 16.06
C PRO A 142 -13.32 -21.12 14.74
N ILE A 143 -14.62 -21.40 14.67
CA ILE A 143 -15.42 -21.18 13.45
C ILE A 143 -15.39 -19.71 12.99
N GLY A 144 -15.29 -18.77 13.93
CA GLY A 144 -15.14 -17.34 13.63
C GLY A 144 -13.84 -17.00 12.87
N ARG A 145 -12.76 -17.77 13.07
CA ARG A 145 -11.50 -17.59 12.32
C ARG A 145 -11.67 -18.00 10.87
N ILE A 146 -12.36 -19.12 10.63
CA ILE A 146 -12.67 -19.59 9.27
C ILE A 146 -13.54 -18.54 8.57
N LEU A 147 -14.58 -18.03 9.26
CA LEU A 147 -15.45 -16.98 8.72
C LEU A 147 -14.70 -15.69 8.40
N ASN A 148 -13.79 -15.23 9.27
CA ASN A 148 -12.98 -14.04 9.01
C ASN A 148 -12.08 -14.19 7.77
N ARG A 149 -11.54 -15.40 7.53
CA ARG A 149 -10.71 -15.69 6.35
C ARG A 149 -11.50 -15.63 5.04
N PHE A 150 -12.74 -16.14 5.03
CA PHE A 150 -13.63 -16.06 3.85
C PHE A 150 -14.32 -14.71 3.67
N SER A 151 -14.39 -13.87 4.71
CA SER A 151 -15.01 -12.56 4.65
C SER A 151 -13.96 -11.46 4.58
N SER A 152 -13.49 -10.97 5.74
CA SER A 152 -12.61 -9.81 5.83
C SER A 152 -11.30 -10.00 5.08
N ASP A 153 -10.64 -11.16 5.18
CA ASP A 153 -9.33 -11.33 4.53
C ASP A 153 -9.45 -11.47 3.01
N LEU A 154 -10.49 -12.17 2.55
CA LEU A 154 -10.78 -12.30 1.13
C LEU A 154 -11.15 -10.94 0.52
N ASP A 155 -11.95 -10.14 1.21
CA ASP A 155 -12.28 -8.75 0.82
C ASP A 155 -11.02 -7.88 0.66
N GLN A 156 -10.04 -8.01 1.57
CA GLN A 156 -8.76 -7.31 1.43
C GLN A 156 -7.98 -7.76 0.17
N VAL A 157 -7.99 -9.06 -0.13
CA VAL A 157 -7.31 -9.62 -1.32
C VAL A 157 -8.02 -9.24 -2.63
N ASP A 158 -9.34 -9.10 -2.59
CA ASP A 158 -10.18 -8.84 -3.77
C ASP A 158 -10.26 -7.35 -4.12
N GLY A 159 -10.34 -6.49 -3.11
CA GLY A 159 -10.53 -5.05 -3.30
C GLY A 159 -9.26 -4.23 -3.05
N GLN A 160 -8.69 -4.36 -1.84
CA GLN A 160 -7.62 -3.45 -1.39
C GLN A 160 -6.28 -3.77 -2.06
N LEU A 161 -5.93 -5.06 -2.15
CA LEU A 161 -4.66 -5.48 -2.72
C LEU A 161 -4.51 -5.08 -4.20
N PRO A 162 -5.51 -5.28 -5.09
CA PRO A 162 -5.40 -4.86 -6.48
C PRO A 162 -5.38 -3.34 -6.63
N PHE A 163 -6.18 -2.62 -5.84
CA PHE A 163 -6.24 -1.16 -5.86
C PHE A 163 -4.87 -0.53 -5.51
N PHE A 164 -4.31 -0.88 -4.35
CA PHE A 164 -3.00 -0.36 -3.94
C PHE A 164 -1.85 -0.92 -4.79
N GLY A 165 -1.97 -2.16 -5.28
CA GLY A 165 -1.01 -2.78 -6.18
C GLY A 165 -0.90 -2.02 -7.50
N LEU A 166 -2.03 -1.70 -8.13
CA LEU A 166 -2.08 -0.89 -9.35
C LEU A 166 -1.49 0.50 -9.16
N MET A 167 -1.83 1.19 -8.06
CA MET A 167 -1.24 2.49 -7.74
C MET A 167 0.27 2.40 -7.54
N THR A 168 0.75 1.35 -6.85
CA THR A 168 2.18 1.15 -6.61
C THR A 168 2.94 0.91 -7.92
N LEU A 169 2.42 0.04 -8.79
CA LEU A 169 2.99 -0.18 -10.12
C LEU A 169 2.97 1.09 -10.96
N GLN A 170 1.86 1.83 -10.96
CA GLN A 170 1.74 3.11 -11.66
C GLN A 170 2.85 4.08 -11.26
N PHE A 171 2.99 4.36 -9.96
CA PHE A 171 3.98 5.31 -9.48
C PHE A 171 5.41 4.80 -9.68
N LEU A 172 5.65 3.50 -9.50
CA LEU A 172 6.98 2.91 -9.74
C LEU A 172 7.42 3.12 -11.19
N PHE A 173 6.60 2.74 -12.16
CA PHE A 173 6.93 2.88 -13.57
C PHE A 173 7.00 4.35 -14.00
N GLN A 174 6.14 5.22 -13.46
CA GLN A 174 6.20 6.65 -13.70
C GLN A 174 7.52 7.26 -13.21
N ILE A 175 7.95 6.94 -11.99
CA ILE A 175 9.22 7.42 -11.43
C ILE A 175 10.40 6.89 -12.26
N LEU A 176 10.40 5.59 -12.61
CA LEU A 176 11.45 5.01 -13.44
C LEU A 176 11.54 5.71 -14.80
N ALA A 177 10.41 5.97 -15.45
CA ALA A 177 10.38 6.67 -16.73
C ALA A 177 10.91 8.10 -16.63
N ILE A 178 10.52 8.86 -15.61
CA ILE A 178 11.05 10.22 -15.37
C ILE A 178 12.58 10.16 -15.19
N VAL A 179 13.08 9.25 -14.36
CA VAL A 179 14.53 9.09 -14.13
C VAL A 179 15.26 8.77 -15.43
N VAL A 180 14.74 7.84 -16.23
CA VAL A 180 15.36 7.44 -17.52
C VAL A 180 15.33 8.59 -18.53
N VAL A 181 14.19 9.25 -18.71
CA VAL A 181 14.04 10.37 -19.67
C VAL A 181 14.94 11.53 -19.27
N CYS A 182 14.98 11.90 -17.99
CA CYS A 182 15.86 12.96 -17.50
C CYS A 182 17.34 12.59 -17.63
N ALA A 183 17.72 11.33 -17.37
CA ALA A 183 19.09 10.87 -17.53
C ALA A 183 19.56 10.89 -18.99
N ILE A 184 18.68 10.55 -19.95
CA ILE A 184 18.98 10.66 -21.38
C ILE A 184 19.13 12.12 -21.80
N SER A 185 18.29 13.02 -21.27
CA SER A 185 18.34 14.44 -21.59
C SER A 185 19.57 15.14 -20.99
N SER A 186 19.92 14.86 -19.74
CA SER A 186 21.10 15.41 -19.08
C SER A 186 21.64 14.43 -18.03
N PRO A 187 22.74 13.71 -18.31
CA PRO A 187 23.31 12.75 -17.37
C PRO A 187 23.69 13.36 -16.01
N PHE A 188 24.03 14.66 -15.98
CA PHE A 188 24.41 15.38 -14.75
C PHE A 188 23.26 15.48 -13.74
N ILE A 189 21.99 15.37 -14.19
CA ILE A 189 20.84 15.45 -13.28
C ILE A 189 20.77 14.28 -12.29
N LEU A 190 21.39 13.15 -12.63
CA LEU A 190 21.49 11.99 -11.73
C LEU A 190 22.27 12.32 -10.44
N LEU A 191 23.24 13.24 -10.51
CA LEU A 191 23.97 13.72 -9.33
C LEU A 191 23.06 14.49 -8.37
N VAL A 192 22.01 15.15 -8.87
CA VAL A 192 21.00 15.86 -8.07
C VAL A 192 19.99 14.89 -7.46
N TYR A 193 19.61 13.83 -8.18
CA TYR A 193 18.67 12.83 -7.68
C TYR A 193 19.25 11.98 -6.53
N LEU A 194 20.55 11.73 -6.50
CA LEU A 194 21.18 10.92 -5.46
C LEU A 194 21.02 11.50 -4.02
N PRO A 195 21.35 12.77 -3.72
CA PRO A 195 21.10 13.36 -2.41
C PRO A 195 19.61 13.47 -2.09
N LEU A 196 18.75 13.70 -3.08
CA LEU A 196 17.30 13.72 -2.91
C LEU A 196 16.75 12.36 -2.48
N ALA A 197 17.19 11.28 -3.14
CA ALA A 197 16.82 9.92 -2.79
C ALA A 197 17.26 9.56 -1.36
N LEU A 198 18.46 9.99 -0.96
CA LEU A 198 18.97 9.77 0.40
C LEU A 198 18.16 10.53 1.45
N LEU A 199 17.79 11.79 1.18
CA LEU A 199 16.94 12.58 2.05
C LEU A 199 15.54 11.96 2.18
N PHE A 200 14.95 11.57 1.06
CA PHE A 200 13.66 10.88 1.03
C PHE A 200 13.71 9.58 1.83
N TYR A 201 14.74 8.76 1.62
CA TYR A 201 14.95 7.51 2.37
C TYR A 201 15.02 7.76 3.88
N LYS A 202 15.77 8.77 4.33
CA LYS A 202 15.87 9.12 5.76
C LYS A 202 14.51 9.53 6.35
N ILE A 203 13.77 10.40 5.65
CA ILE A 203 12.43 10.84 6.08
C ILE A 203 11.48 9.64 6.13
N GLN A 204 11.51 8.78 5.11
CA GLN A 204 10.65 7.61 5.00
C GLN A 204 10.93 6.59 6.12
N VAL A 205 12.20 6.31 6.43
CA VAL A 205 12.56 5.39 7.53
C VAL A 205 12.05 5.90 8.88
N TYR A 206 12.19 7.20 9.14
CA TYR A 206 11.70 7.81 10.37
C TYR A 206 10.16 7.76 10.47
N TYR A 207 9.48 8.10 9.37
CA TYR A 207 8.02 8.06 9.29
C TYR A 207 7.47 6.64 9.44
N ASN A 208 8.05 5.65 8.76
CA ASN A 208 7.54 4.27 8.78
C ASN A 208 7.57 3.67 10.19
N LYS A 209 8.66 3.91 10.96
CA LYS A 209 8.75 3.47 12.35
C LYS A 209 7.66 4.08 13.22
N THR A 210 7.48 5.39 13.11
CA THR A 210 6.51 6.14 13.93
C THR A 210 5.07 5.83 13.55
N SER A 211 4.76 5.84 12.25
CA SER A 211 3.41 5.58 11.73
C SER A 211 2.94 4.16 11.99
N ALA A 212 3.83 3.17 11.96
CA ALA A 212 3.50 1.79 12.30
C ALA A 212 3.02 1.66 13.76
N GLU A 213 3.73 2.28 14.70
CA GLU A 213 3.34 2.29 16.11
C GLU A 213 2.06 3.10 16.36
N LEU A 214 1.90 4.26 15.71
CA LEU A 214 0.67 5.05 15.80
C LEU A 214 -0.54 4.29 15.25
N LYS A 215 -0.40 3.62 14.11
CA LYS A 215 -1.44 2.76 13.54
C LYS A 215 -1.79 1.60 14.47
N ARG A 216 -0.79 1.02 15.15
CA ARG A 216 -1.00 -0.03 16.14
C ARG A 216 -1.78 0.47 17.36
N MET A 217 -1.44 1.66 17.85
CA MET A 217 -2.16 2.31 18.95
C MET A 217 -3.63 2.56 18.57
N ASP A 218 -3.87 3.21 17.42
CA ASP A 218 -5.23 3.46 16.90
C ASP A 218 -6.04 2.15 16.76
N SER A 219 -5.43 1.11 16.20
CA SER A 219 -6.11 -0.18 16.05
C SER A 219 -6.45 -0.84 17.39
N THR A 220 -5.59 -0.68 18.41
CA THR A 220 -5.81 -1.27 19.74
C THR A 220 -6.88 -0.49 20.50
N THR A 221 -6.89 0.84 20.40
CA THR A 221 -7.88 1.70 21.08
C THR A 221 -9.26 1.64 20.46
N ARG A 222 -9.38 1.17 19.22
CA ARG A 222 -10.67 0.98 18.54
C ARG A 222 -11.50 -0.17 19.13
N SER A 223 -10.86 -1.22 19.64
CA SER A 223 -11.57 -2.41 20.16
C SER A 223 -12.49 -2.09 21.35
N PRO A 224 -12.06 -1.34 22.39
CA PRO A 224 -12.95 -0.91 23.46
C PRO A 224 -14.21 -0.17 23.02
N VAL A 225 -14.12 0.67 21.97
CA VAL A 225 -15.27 1.38 21.40
C VAL A 225 -16.29 0.38 20.84
N LEU A 226 -15.83 -0.60 20.06
CA LEU A 226 -16.68 -1.64 19.51
C LEU A 226 -17.31 -2.52 20.60
N ASN A 227 -16.57 -2.80 21.67
CA ASN A 227 -17.08 -3.57 22.80
C ASN A 227 -18.23 -2.85 23.52
N VAL A 228 -18.08 -1.55 23.80
CA VAL A 228 -19.17 -0.76 24.43
C VAL A 228 -20.40 -0.72 23.54
N ILE A 229 -20.24 -0.62 22.22
CA ILE A 229 -21.36 -0.66 21.27
C ILE A 229 -22.04 -2.04 21.31
N ALA A 230 -21.26 -3.13 21.27
CA ALA A 230 -21.80 -4.49 21.31
C ALA A 230 -22.52 -4.79 22.64
N GLU A 231 -21.94 -4.41 23.79
CA GLU A 231 -22.57 -4.49 25.11
C GLU A 231 -23.90 -3.73 25.14
N THR A 232 -23.92 -2.53 24.56
CA THR A 232 -25.13 -1.67 24.55
C THR A 232 -26.24 -2.27 23.68
N ILE A 233 -25.90 -2.87 22.53
CA ILE A 233 -26.89 -3.50 21.64
C ILE A 233 -27.47 -4.76 22.31
N ASN A 234 -26.62 -5.62 22.87
CA ASN A 234 -27.06 -6.85 23.52
C ASN A 234 -27.85 -6.58 24.82
N GLY A 235 -27.47 -5.54 25.57
CA GLY A 235 -28.11 -5.15 26.84
C GLY A 235 -29.18 -4.06 26.73
N LEU A 236 -29.66 -3.75 25.52
CA LEU A 236 -30.46 -2.55 25.27
C LEU A 236 -31.75 -2.48 26.09
N SER A 237 -32.45 -3.61 26.25
CA SER A 237 -33.68 -3.71 27.05
C SER A 237 -33.39 -3.42 28.53
N THR A 238 -32.34 -4.02 29.09
CA THR A 238 -31.89 -3.83 30.47
C THR A 238 -31.48 -2.38 30.73
N ILE A 239 -30.68 -1.78 29.84
CA ILE A 239 -30.24 -0.38 29.98
C ILE A 239 -31.46 0.57 29.99
N ARG A 240 -32.46 0.29 29.15
CA ARG A 240 -33.71 1.08 29.10
C ARG A 240 -34.57 0.87 30.34
N ALA A 241 -34.69 -0.36 30.83
CA ALA A 241 -35.48 -0.68 32.02
C ALA A 241 -34.92 -0.02 33.30
N PHE A 242 -33.59 0.03 33.45
CA PHE A 242 -32.93 0.66 34.60
C PHE A 242 -32.60 2.15 34.40
N GLY A 243 -33.01 2.76 33.29
CA GLY A 243 -32.77 4.19 33.03
C GLY A 243 -31.30 4.59 32.85
N MET A 244 -30.37 3.67 32.61
CA MET A 244 -28.92 3.91 32.58
C MET A 244 -28.38 4.48 31.25
N ARG A 245 -29.24 5.10 30.42
CA ARG A 245 -28.86 5.59 29.09
C ARG A 245 -27.72 6.61 29.15
N SER A 246 -27.76 7.53 30.11
CA SER A 246 -26.73 8.57 30.30
C SER A 246 -25.37 7.98 30.69
N VAL A 247 -25.36 6.94 31.53
CA VAL A 247 -24.15 6.25 31.99
C VAL A 247 -23.46 5.54 30.81
N PHE A 248 -24.21 4.78 30.02
CA PHE A 248 -23.67 4.11 28.84
C PHE A 248 -23.25 5.10 27.75
N ALA A 249 -23.98 6.22 27.59
CA ALA A 249 -23.57 7.28 26.67
C ALA A 249 -22.25 7.94 27.11
N ALA A 250 -22.05 8.18 28.41
CA ALA A 250 -20.80 8.71 28.95
C ALA A 250 -19.64 7.72 28.78
N LYS A 251 -19.87 6.43 29.06
CA LYS A 251 -18.89 5.33 28.83
C LYS A 251 -18.47 5.29 27.35
N GLY A 252 -19.45 5.37 26.44
CA GLY A 252 -19.21 5.41 24.99
C GLY A 252 -18.40 6.64 24.55
N ARG A 253 -18.74 7.84 25.04
CA ARG A 253 -17.96 9.06 24.76
C ARG A 253 -16.53 8.95 25.27
N ALA A 254 -16.31 8.48 26.49
CA ALA A 254 -14.96 8.33 27.05
C ALA A 254 -14.09 7.36 26.23
N ALA A 255 -14.66 6.22 25.81
CA ALA A 255 -13.97 5.28 24.94
C ALA A 255 -13.66 5.88 23.55
N LEU A 256 -14.64 6.60 22.98
CA LEU A 256 -14.47 7.28 21.69
C LEU A 256 -13.41 8.37 21.76
N ASP A 257 -13.44 9.24 22.77
CA ASP A 257 -12.47 10.32 22.97
C ASP A 257 -11.05 9.77 23.13
N TYR A 258 -10.90 8.66 23.86
CA TYR A 258 -9.61 7.99 23.99
C TYR A 258 -9.09 7.49 22.64
N ASN A 259 -9.94 6.86 21.82
CA ASN A 259 -9.57 6.43 20.48
C ASN A 259 -9.26 7.61 19.54
N GLN A 260 -10.06 8.67 19.58
CA GLN A 260 -9.91 9.85 18.73
C GLN A 260 -8.55 10.54 18.93
N ARG A 261 -7.99 10.52 20.15
CA ARG A 261 -6.63 11.05 20.41
C ARG A 261 -5.58 10.35 19.55
N PHE A 262 -5.57 9.02 19.50
CA PHE A 262 -4.59 8.27 18.70
C PHE A 262 -4.89 8.37 17.20
N PHE A 263 -6.17 8.30 16.82
CA PHE A 263 -6.58 8.49 15.44
C PHE A 263 -6.11 9.83 14.86
N LEU A 264 -6.31 10.91 15.62
CA LEU A 264 -5.89 12.26 15.21
C LEU A 264 -4.37 12.34 15.07
N VAL A 265 -3.60 11.84 16.05
CA VAL A 265 -2.13 11.86 15.99
C VAL A 265 -1.61 11.04 14.81
N TYR A 266 -2.20 9.88 14.51
CA TYR A 266 -1.90 9.10 13.32
C TYR A 266 -2.15 9.90 12.03
N ARG A 267 -3.29 10.59 11.92
CA ARG A 267 -3.61 11.44 10.77
C ARG A 267 -2.66 12.64 10.63
N LEU A 268 -2.31 13.29 11.75
CA LEU A 268 -1.35 14.39 11.77
C LEU A 268 0.04 13.93 11.35
N ALA A 269 0.48 12.73 11.77
CA ALA A 269 1.75 12.16 11.32
C ALA A 269 1.79 11.97 9.80
N THR A 270 0.70 11.48 9.19
CA THR A 270 0.60 11.36 7.72
C THR A 270 0.67 12.73 7.03
N ARG A 271 -0.01 13.76 7.58
CA ARG A 271 0.07 15.13 7.06
C ARG A 271 1.45 15.75 7.24
N TRP A 272 2.13 15.47 8.34
CA TRP A 272 3.51 15.90 8.57
C TRP A 272 4.45 15.37 7.49
N LEU A 273 4.34 14.07 7.13
CA LEU A 273 5.12 13.50 6.03
C LEU A 273 4.80 14.22 4.72
N GLN A 274 3.51 14.34 4.39
CA GLN A 274 3.08 15.01 3.16
C GLN A 274 3.66 16.42 3.04
N MET A 275 3.56 17.22 4.11
CA MET A 275 4.11 18.58 4.15
C MET A 275 5.63 18.59 3.92
N ARG A 276 6.38 17.63 4.49
CA ARG A 276 7.83 17.53 4.26
C ARG A 276 8.17 17.16 2.82
N LEU A 277 7.37 16.32 2.18
CA LEU A 277 7.53 15.98 0.77
C LEU A 277 7.19 17.18 -0.13
N ASP A 278 6.16 17.94 0.19
CA ASP A 278 5.77 19.15 -0.56
C ASP A 278 6.85 20.23 -0.46
N TRP A 279 7.42 20.44 0.73
CA TRP A 279 8.55 21.36 0.91
C TRP A 279 9.80 20.93 0.13
N LEU A 280 10.09 19.63 0.11
CA LEU A 280 11.20 19.10 -0.68
C LEU A 280 10.96 19.33 -2.18
N SER A 281 9.74 19.05 -2.66
CA SER A 281 9.34 19.30 -4.04
C SER A 281 9.48 20.78 -4.41
N ALA A 282 8.97 21.68 -3.56
CA ALA A 282 9.07 23.12 -3.76
C ALA A 282 10.53 23.61 -3.79
N ALA A 283 11.39 23.08 -2.91
CA ALA A 283 12.81 23.40 -2.89
C ALA A 283 13.53 22.93 -4.17
N ILE A 284 13.18 21.76 -4.70
CA ILE A 284 13.71 21.25 -5.97
C ILE A 284 13.29 22.17 -7.12
N ILE A 285 12.00 22.49 -7.23
CA ILE A 285 11.47 23.34 -8.30
C ILE A 285 12.11 24.73 -8.24
N ALA A 286 12.22 25.33 -7.06
CA ALA A 286 12.90 26.60 -6.86
C ALA A 286 14.38 26.54 -7.25
N GLY A 287 15.08 25.47 -6.87
CA GLY A 287 16.48 25.25 -7.23
C GLY A 287 16.69 25.11 -8.73
N VAL A 288 15.85 24.32 -9.41
CA VAL A 288 15.90 24.15 -10.87
C VAL A 288 15.58 25.47 -11.58
N ALA A 289 14.54 26.19 -11.14
CA ALA A 289 14.19 27.49 -11.72
C ALA A 289 15.34 28.51 -11.59
N PHE A 290 15.99 28.58 -10.42
CA PHE A 290 17.15 29.44 -10.23
C PHE A 290 18.34 29.04 -11.11
N LEU A 291 18.61 27.74 -11.25
CA LEU A 291 19.67 27.23 -12.13
C LEU A 291 19.41 27.53 -13.60
N VAL A 292 18.17 27.44 -14.07
CA VAL A 292 17.80 27.77 -15.46
C VAL A 292 18.04 29.26 -15.75
N VAL A 293 17.57 30.16 -14.88
CA VAL A 293 17.79 31.61 -15.03
C VAL A 293 19.28 31.98 -14.93
N ALA A 294 20.01 31.34 -14.01
CA ALA A 294 21.46 31.53 -13.90
C ALA A 294 22.21 31.01 -15.12
N ALA A 295 21.77 29.90 -15.73
CA ALA A 295 22.37 29.37 -16.94
C ALA A 295 22.08 30.25 -18.17
N GLU A 296 20.87 30.80 -18.28
CA GLU A 296 20.50 31.75 -19.33
C GLU A 296 21.36 33.01 -19.26
N SER A 297 21.45 33.63 -18.08
CA SER A 297 22.30 34.81 -17.87
C SER A 297 23.81 34.52 -18.09
N TRP A 298 24.27 33.32 -17.76
CA TRP A 298 25.65 32.91 -18.04
C TRP A 298 25.91 32.69 -19.54
N LEU A 299 24.94 32.14 -20.27
CA LEU A 299 25.00 31.97 -21.73
C LEU A 299 24.96 33.32 -22.45
N GLU A 300 24.10 34.25 -22.01
CA GLU A 300 24.08 35.64 -22.52
C GLU A 300 25.43 36.36 -22.32
N LEU A 301 26.13 36.06 -21.23
CA LEU A 301 27.45 36.65 -20.94
C LEU A 301 28.58 36.08 -21.83
N LEU A 302 28.44 34.85 -22.32
CA LEU A 302 29.42 34.17 -23.17
C LEU A 302 29.18 34.37 -24.68
N SER A 303 27.96 34.73 -25.10
CA SER A 303 27.67 35.12 -26.48
C SER A 303 27.13 36.56 -26.58
N PRO A 304 27.94 37.60 -26.28
CA PRO A 304 27.60 38.96 -26.65
C PRO A 304 27.79 39.11 -28.17
N VAL A 305 26.72 38.87 -28.91
CA VAL A 305 26.52 39.24 -30.33
C VAL A 305 27.30 38.42 -31.37
N SER A 306 26.55 37.82 -32.28
CA SER A 306 26.74 38.01 -33.73
C SER A 306 25.38 38.06 -34.42
#